data_AF-A0A3B0SDS6-F1
#
_entry.id   AF-A0A3B0SDS6-F1
#
_cell.length_a   1.000
_cell.length_b   1.000
_cell.length_c   1.000
_cell.angle_alpha   90.00
_cell.angle_beta   90.00
_cell.angle_gamma   90.00
#
_symmetry.space_group_name_H-M   'P 1'
#
loop_
_entity.id
_entity.type
_entity.pdbx_description
1 polymer ?
#
loop_
_entity_poly.entity_id
_entity_poly.type
_entity_poly.pdbx_seq_one_letter_code
_entity_poly.pdbx_strand_id
1 'polypeptide(L)'
;MAFSVNTNAIALSALFNLNSTTRALERTQTAINTGLKVSSAKDNAAIFSIAQKLRADLKGYNAVKQSLDRSISTADVALAAAGAISDLLIEMKGKAVSAAD
;
A
#
# COMPACT_ATOMS: atom_id res chain seq x y z
N MET A 1 43.29 42.94 3.17
CA MET A 1 41.95 43.56 3.14
C MET A 1 41.04 42.91 4.18
N ALA A 2 41.35 43.05 5.47
CA ALA A 2 40.67 42.31 6.56
C ALA A 2 39.53 43.10 7.24
N PHE A 3 39.35 44.38 6.91
CA PHE A 3 38.30 45.23 7.47
C PHE A 3 37.65 46.06 6.35
N SER A 4 36.54 45.54 5.79
CA SER A 4 35.60 46.31 4.98
C SER A 4 34.38 46.62 5.84
N VAL A 5 34.01 47.89 5.97
CA VAL A 5 32.81 48.32 6.72
C VAL A 5 31.53 47.98 5.96
N ASN A 6 31.61 47.92 4.62
CA ASN A 6 30.47 47.70 3.75
C ASN A 6 30.20 46.21 3.45
N THR A 7 31.19 45.33 3.64
CA THR A 7 31.04 43.90 3.34
C THR A 7 31.67 43.07 4.45
N ASN A 8 30.83 42.45 5.27
CA ASN A 8 31.25 41.59 6.36
C ASN A 8 31.30 40.12 5.90
N ALA A 9 32.49 39.65 5.51
CA ALA A 9 32.71 38.28 5.05
C ALA A 9 32.41 37.23 6.15
N ILE A 10 32.60 37.56 7.43
CA ILE A 10 32.30 36.66 8.56
C ILE A 10 30.78 36.49 8.69
N ALA A 11 30.01 37.57 8.58
CA ALA A 11 28.55 37.52 8.60
C ALA A 11 28.00 36.74 7.39
N LEU A 12 28.57 36.90 6.20
CA LEU A 12 28.21 36.12 5.01
C LEU A 12 28.49 34.62 5.19
N SER A 13 29.62 34.26 5.79
CA SER A 13 29.94 32.86 6.12
C SER A 13 28.97 32.28 7.17
N ALA A 14 28.64 33.05 8.20
CA ALA A 14 27.63 32.65 9.18
C ALA A 14 26.24 32.46 8.52
N LEU A 15 25.84 33.36 7.62
CA LEU A 15 24.60 33.26 6.86
C LEU A 15 24.59 32.03 5.93
N PHE A 16 25.73 31.69 5.32
CA PHE A 16 25.86 30.47 4.51
C PHE A 16 25.66 29.21 5.36
N ASN A 17 26.30 29.15 6.53
CA ASN A 17 26.12 28.05 7.47
C ASN A 17 24.68 27.96 7.98
N LEU A 18 24.05 29.10 8.32
CA LEU A 18 22.65 29.16 8.73
C LEU A 18 21.71 28.66 7.63
N ASN A 19 21.89 29.11 6.38
CA ASN A 19 21.09 28.60 5.27
C ASN A 19 21.30 27.09 5.03
N SER A 20 22.51 26.58 5.27
CA SER A 20 22.80 25.15 5.20
C SER A 20 22.04 24.36 6.28
N THR A 21 22.07 24.84 7.53
CA THR A 21 21.36 24.19 8.64
C THR A 21 19.84 24.29 8.49
N THR A 22 19.30 25.41 8.02
CA THR A 22 17.87 25.56 7.72
C THR A 22 17.41 24.55 6.66
N ARG A 23 18.17 24.39 5.56
CA ARG A 23 17.86 23.38 4.54
C ARG A 23 17.93 21.94 5.07
N ALA A 24 18.86 21.65 5.97
CA ALA A 24 18.92 20.34 6.63
C ALA A 24 17.71 20.11 7.54
N LEU A 25 17.28 21.13 8.28
CA LEU A 25 16.10 21.08 9.15
C LEU A 25 14.81 20.87 8.35
N GLU A 26 14.64 21.52 7.19
CA GLU A 26 13.48 21.32 6.32
C GLU A 26 13.38 19.86 5.83
N ARG A 27 14.52 19.24 5.49
CA ARG A 27 14.57 17.83 5.09
C ARG A 27 14.18 16.90 6.24
N THR A 28 14.71 17.13 7.44
CA THR A 28 14.36 16.30 8.60
C THR A 28 12.89 16.47 8.99
N GLN A 29 12.37 17.70 8.94
CA GLN A 29 10.96 17.96 9.19
C GLN A 29 10.06 17.25 8.18
N THR A 30 10.43 17.22 6.90
CA THR A 30 9.69 16.51 5.87
C THR A 30 9.70 14.99 6.12
N ALA A 31 10.84 14.44 6.51
CA ALA A 31 10.95 13.01 6.86
C ALA A 31 10.10 12.67 8.11
N ILE A 32 10.07 13.54 9.12
CA ILE A 32 9.23 13.36 10.32
C ILE A 32 7.74 13.43 9.96
N ASN A 33 7.34 14.45 9.19
CA ASN A 33 5.93 14.65 8.82
C ASN A 33 5.37 13.51 7.96
N THR A 34 6.20 12.95 7.08
CA THR A 34 5.78 11.86 6.17
C THR A 34 6.03 10.47 6.74
N GLY A 35 6.90 10.36 7.75
CA GLY A 35 7.42 9.08 8.25
C GLY A 35 8.28 8.32 7.23
N LEU A 36 8.59 8.92 6.07
CA LEU A 36 9.34 8.29 4.99
C LEU A 36 10.75 8.86 4.90
N LYS A 37 11.75 7.99 4.84
CA LYS A 37 13.13 8.38 4.56
C LYS A 37 13.29 8.97 3.14
N VAL A 38 12.49 8.49 2.19
CA VAL A 38 12.43 8.99 0.80
C VAL A 38 10.97 9.29 0.50
N SER A 39 10.61 10.57 0.54
CA SER A 39 9.23 11.01 0.32
C SER A 39 8.97 11.31 -1.15
N SER A 40 9.97 11.84 -1.86
CA SER A 40 9.85 12.29 -3.24
C SER A 40 10.92 11.71 -4.16
N ALA A 41 10.67 11.76 -5.47
CA ALA A 41 11.67 11.42 -6.48
C ALA A 41 12.91 12.32 -6.43
N LYS A 42 12.80 13.53 -5.85
CA LYS A 42 13.94 14.45 -5.67
C LYS A 42 14.90 13.96 -4.59
N ASP A 43 14.41 13.23 -3.59
CA ASP A 43 15.24 12.71 -2.49
C ASP A 43 16.08 11.52 -2.96
N ASN A 44 15.46 10.60 -3.71
CA ASN A 44 16.13 9.51 -4.40
C ASN A 44 15.22 8.88 -5.46
N ALA A 45 15.44 9.20 -6.74
CA ALA A 45 14.59 8.72 -7.83
C ALA A 45 14.58 7.19 -7.96
N ALA A 46 15.74 6.53 -7.75
CA ALA A 46 15.85 5.08 -7.86
C ALA A 46 15.02 4.38 -6.77
N ILE A 47 15.25 4.73 -5.50
CA ILE A 47 14.51 4.15 -4.37
C ILE A 47 13.02 4.49 -4.46
N PHE A 48 12.69 5.74 -4.80
CA PHE A 48 11.30 6.16 -4.96
C PHE A 48 10.60 5.35 -6.06
N SER A 49 11.25 5.11 -7.20
CA SER A 49 10.67 4.32 -8.29
C SER A 49 10.44 2.85 -7.90
N ILE A 50 11.38 2.24 -7.18
CA ILE A 50 11.24 0.86 -6.67
C ILE A 50 10.10 0.81 -5.66
N ALA A 51 10.05 1.74 -4.70
CA ALA A 51 8.97 1.83 -3.73
C ALA A 51 7.61 2.05 -4.42
N GLN A 52 7.57 2.83 -5.50
CA GLN A 52 6.34 3.06 -6.25
C GLN A 52 5.86 1.81 -7.00
N LYS A 53 6.79 1.03 -7.58
CA LYS A 53 6.50 -0.30 -8.15
C LYS A 53 5.96 -1.25 -7.09
N LEU A 54 6.64 -1.38 -5.95
CA LEU A 54 6.16 -2.21 -4.84
C LEU A 54 4.75 -1.80 -4.36
N ARG A 55 4.45 -0.50 -4.26
CA ARG A 55 3.11 -0.01 -3.92
C ARG A 55 2.06 -0.40 -4.97
N ALA A 56 2.42 -0.42 -6.26
CA ALA A 56 1.53 -0.87 -7.32
C ALA A 56 1.30 -2.39 -7.22
N ASP A 57 2.36 -3.17 -7.01
CA ASP A 57 2.28 -4.62 -6.85
C ASP A 57 1.41 -5.00 -5.64
N LEU A 58 1.60 -4.33 -4.50
CA LEU A 58 0.77 -4.53 -3.30
C LEU A 58 -0.72 -4.25 -3.55
N LYS A 59 -1.04 -3.18 -4.32
CA LYS A 59 -2.43 -2.93 -4.71
C LYS A 59 -2.97 -4.03 -5.62
N GLY A 60 -2.17 -4.52 -6.56
CA GLY A 60 -2.48 -5.66 -7.40
C GLY A 60 -2.78 -6.92 -6.57
N TYR A 61 -1.89 -7.26 -5.63
CA TYR A 61 -2.08 -8.40 -4.73
C TYR A 61 -3.34 -8.28 -3.88
N ASN A 62 -3.66 -7.09 -3.35
CA ASN A 62 -4.90 -6.88 -2.60
C ASN A 62 -6.14 -7.10 -3.48
N ALA A 63 -6.12 -6.64 -4.73
CA ALA A 63 -7.24 -6.87 -5.66
C ALA A 63 -7.40 -8.36 -6.00
N VAL A 64 -6.29 -9.07 -6.25
CA VAL A 64 -6.31 -10.52 -6.49
C VAL A 64 -6.83 -11.25 -5.26
N LYS A 65 -6.34 -10.92 -4.06
CA LYS A 65 -6.81 -11.50 -2.80
C LYS A 65 -8.32 -11.31 -2.63
N GLN A 66 -8.81 -10.09 -2.81
CA GLN A 66 -10.25 -9.82 -2.74
C GLN A 66 -11.05 -10.63 -3.76
N SER A 67 -10.49 -10.88 -4.96
CA SER A 67 -11.12 -11.74 -5.95
C SER A 67 -11.13 -13.21 -5.54
N LEU A 68 -10.05 -13.71 -4.97
CA LEU A 68 -9.99 -15.07 -4.43
C LEU A 68 -11.00 -15.26 -3.30
N ASP A 69 -11.09 -14.30 -2.37
CA ASP A 69 -12.05 -14.34 -1.27
C ASP A 69 -13.50 -14.40 -1.79
N ARG A 70 -13.83 -13.65 -2.86
CA ARG A 70 -15.13 -13.73 -3.53
C ARG A 70 -15.37 -15.08 -4.21
N SER A 71 -14.36 -15.64 -4.87
CA SER A 71 -14.46 -16.96 -5.49
C SER A 71 -14.70 -18.06 -4.46
N ILE A 72 -14.02 -18.00 -3.31
CA ILE A 72 -14.26 -18.91 -2.19
C ILE A 72 -15.70 -18.79 -1.69
N SER A 73 -16.16 -17.56 -1.42
CA SER A 73 -17.54 -17.34 -0.99
C SER A 73 -18.58 -17.87 -2.00
N THR A 74 -18.31 -17.74 -3.29
CA THR A 74 -19.19 -18.28 -4.34
C THR A 74 -19.18 -19.81 -4.34
N ALA A 75 -18.01 -20.42 -4.17
CA ALA A 75 -17.87 -21.87 -4.06
C ALA A 75 -18.59 -22.42 -2.81
N ASP A 76 -18.51 -21.72 -1.68
CA ASP A 76 -19.21 -22.10 -0.45
C ASP A 76 -20.74 -22.08 -0.64
N VAL A 77 -21.27 -21.06 -1.31
CA VAL A 77 -22.70 -20.99 -1.65
C VAL A 77 -23.09 -22.12 -2.60
N ALA A 78 -22.27 -22.41 -3.61
CA ALA A 78 -22.52 -23.52 -4.54
C ALA A 78 -22.50 -24.88 -3.83
N LEU A 79 -21.57 -25.10 -2.89
CA LEU A 79 -21.49 -26.30 -2.07
C LEU A 79 -22.73 -26.47 -1.19
N ALA A 80 -23.19 -25.41 -0.53
CA ALA A 80 -24.42 -25.44 0.27
C ALA A 80 -25.65 -25.78 -0.58
N ALA A 81 -25.77 -25.18 -1.76
CA ALA A 81 -26.85 -25.47 -2.70
C ALA A 81 -26.79 -26.92 -3.21
N ALA A 82 -25.59 -27.43 -3.53
CA ALA A 82 -25.41 -28.82 -3.96
C ALA A 82 -25.81 -29.82 -2.87
N GLY A 83 -25.52 -29.51 -1.59
CA GLY A 83 -25.98 -30.29 -0.44
C GLY A 83 -27.51 -30.39 -0.39
N ALA A 84 -28.20 -29.25 -0.48
CA ALA A 84 -29.67 -29.22 -0.49
C ALA A 84 -30.28 -29.99 -1.67
N ILE A 85 -29.69 -29.89 -2.86
CA ILE A 85 -30.13 -30.66 -4.04
C ILE A 85 -29.93 -32.16 -3.81
N SER A 86 -28.79 -32.56 -3.23
CA SER A 86 -28.51 -33.96 -2.90
C SER A 86 -29.54 -34.53 -1.92
N ASP A 87 -29.88 -33.78 -0.87
CA ASP A 87 -30.90 -34.20 0.10
C ASP A 87 -32.28 -34.35 -0.55
N LEU A 88 -32.66 -33.43 -1.43
CA LEU A 88 -33.91 -33.51 -2.19
C LEU A 88 -33.95 -34.75 -3.09
N LEU A 89 -32.84 -35.08 -3.75
CA LEU A 89 -32.74 -36.29 -4.59
C LEU A 89 -32.89 -37.58 -3.77
N ILE A 90 -32.35 -37.60 -2.55
CA ILE A 90 -32.51 -38.74 -1.62
C ILE A 90 -33.99 -38.88 -1.23
N GLU A 91 -34.66 -37.78 -0.88
CA GLU A 91 -36.08 -37.78 -0.54
C GLU A 91 -36.95 -38.25 -1.73
N MET A 92 -36.68 -37.74 -2.94
CA MET A 92 -37.37 -38.15 -4.16
C MET A 92 -37.21 -39.65 -4.43
N LYS A 93 -36.00 -40.19 -4.26
CA LYS A 93 -35.75 -41.63 -4.40
C LYS A 93 -36.57 -42.43 -3.37
N GLY A 94 -36.60 -41.98 -2.11
CA GLY A 94 -37.41 -42.61 -1.07
C GLY A 94 -38.89 -42.66 -1.44
N LYS A 95 -39.46 -41.53 -1.88
CA LYS A 95 -40.85 -41.44 -2.34
C LYS A 95 -41.13 -42.30 -3.57
N ALA A 96 -40.20 -42.35 -4.52
CA ALA A 96 -40.36 -43.17 -5.73
C ALA A 96 -40.37 -44.67 -5.41
N VAL A 97 -39.54 -45.13 -4.46
CA VAL A 97 -39.57 -46.52 -3.99
C VAL A 97 -40.87 -46.81 -3.26
N SER A 98 -41.32 -45.93 -2.35
CA SER A 98 -42.59 -46.11 -1.65
C SER A 98 -43.83 -46.08 -2.56
N ALA A 99 -43.74 -45.48 -3.75
CA ALA A 99 -44.81 -45.50 -4.75
C ALA A 99 -44.76 -46.73 -5.67
N ALA A 100 -43.63 -47.46 -5.66
CA ALA A 100 -43.45 -48.69 -6.43
C ALA A 100 -43.82 -49.97 -5.65
N ASP A 101 -43.86 -49.87 -4.31
CA ASP A 101 -44.48 -50.86 -3.39
C ASP A 101 -46.00 -50.72 -3.35
#